data_AF-A0A2N1FBK1-F1
#
_entry.id   AF-A0A2N1FBK1-F1
#
_cell.length_a   1.000
_cell.length_b   1.000
_cell.length_c   1.000
_cell.angle_alpha   90.00
_cell.angle_beta   90.00
_cell.angle_gamma   90.00
#
_symmetry.space_group_name_H-M   'P 1'
#
loop_
_entity.id
_entity.type
_entity.pdbx_description
1 polymer ?
#
loop_
_entity_poly.entity_id
_entity_poly.type
_entity_poly.pdbx_seq_one_letter_code
_entity_poly.pdbx_strand_id
1 'polypeptide(L)'
;MKTTSFTIYPQKKTFGKGNNTYIGLGWAIIEDGSFTLLTHDGGTGGFTSILMLDKNLKKGIIVLSNVDKYTQETSQLCNSLFLNKAN
;
A
#
# COMPACT_ATOMS: atom_id res chain seq x y z
N MET A 1 10.38 28.34 -6.04
CA MET A 1 11.19 27.17 -5.63
C MET A 1 10.47 25.92 -6.14
N LYS A 2 10.96 25.26 -7.20
CA LYS A 2 10.38 23.98 -7.64
C LYS A 2 10.86 22.91 -6.66
N THR A 3 9.97 22.42 -5.81
CA THR A 3 10.21 21.23 -4.98
C THR A 3 10.29 20.03 -5.91
N THR A 4 11.49 19.75 -6.43
CA THR A 4 11.82 18.43 -7.00
C THR A 4 11.97 17.45 -5.84
N SER A 5 10.85 17.13 -5.20
CA SER A 5 10.81 16.22 -4.05
C SER A 5 10.71 14.80 -4.56
N PHE A 6 11.73 13.97 -4.31
CA PHE A 6 11.69 12.52 -4.58
C PHE A 6 10.43 11.82 -4.02
N THR A 7 9.77 12.45 -3.05
CA THR A 7 8.51 12.06 -2.42
C THR A 7 7.32 11.91 -3.38
N ILE A 8 7.33 12.53 -4.57
CA ILE A 8 6.20 12.39 -5.52
C ILE A 8 6.26 11.13 -6.38
N TYR A 9 7.45 10.55 -6.59
CA TYR A 9 7.62 9.42 -7.50
C TYR A 9 6.94 8.12 -7.06
N PRO A 10 6.89 7.78 -5.76
CA PRO A 10 6.03 6.69 -5.26
C PRO A 10 4.56 6.82 -5.67
N GLN A 11 4.06 8.04 -5.84
CA GLN A 11 2.65 8.35 -6.10
C GLN A 11 2.39 8.63 -7.59
N LYS A 12 3.45 8.78 -8.39
CA LYS A 12 3.34 9.05 -9.82
C LYS A 12 3.12 7.73 -10.55
N LYS A 13 1.95 7.56 -11.18
CA LYS A 13 1.66 6.41 -12.04
C LYS A 13 2.68 6.36 -13.19
N THR A 14 3.51 5.33 -13.22
CA THR A 14 4.49 5.05 -14.28
C THR A 14 4.07 3.90 -15.17
N PHE A 15 3.23 2.98 -14.67
CA PHE A 15 2.71 1.85 -15.44
C PHE A 15 1.29 1.49 -14.97
N GLY A 16 0.40 1.08 -15.89
CA GLY A 16 -0.94 0.62 -15.58
C GLY A 16 -1.05 -0.90 -15.72
N LYS A 17 -1.58 -1.57 -14.69
CA LYS A 17 -1.79 -3.03 -14.68
C LYS A 17 -3.24 -3.44 -15.03
N GLY A 18 -4.15 -2.47 -15.16
CA GLY A 18 -5.59 -2.68 -15.32
C GLY A 18 -6.34 -2.70 -13.98
N ASN A 19 -7.68 -2.72 -14.01
CA ASN A 19 -8.54 -2.75 -12.81
C ASN A 19 -8.17 -1.65 -11.79
N ASN A 20 -8.02 -0.40 -12.26
CA ASN A 20 -7.60 0.76 -11.46
C ASN A 20 -6.32 0.54 -10.61
N THR A 21 -5.47 -0.39 -11.04
CA THR A 21 -4.18 -0.67 -10.40
C THR A 21 -3.05 -0.12 -11.26
N TYR A 22 -2.16 0.63 -10.63
CA TYR A 22 -1.00 1.25 -11.24
C TYR A 22 0.25 0.97 -10.42
N ILE A 23 1.40 1.21 -11.02
CA ILE A 23 2.71 1.14 -10.36
C ILE A 23 3.31 2.55 -10.40
N GLY A 24 3.81 3.02 -9.26
CA GLY A 24 4.72 4.15 -9.14
C GLY A 24 6.15 3.67 -8.86
N LEU A 25 7.06 4.57 -8.47
CA LEU A 25 8.44 4.17 -8.20
C LEU A 25 8.53 3.31 -6.92
N GLY A 26 8.47 1.98 -7.08
CA GLY A 26 8.54 1.00 -6.00
C GLY A 26 7.23 0.76 -5.24
N TRP A 27 6.10 1.28 -5.73
CA TRP A 27 4.81 1.21 -5.03
C TRP A 27 3.70 0.76 -5.95
N ALA A 28 2.76 -0.01 -5.43
CA ALA A 28 1.46 -0.21 -6.06
C ALA A 28 0.51 0.93 -5.66
N ILE A 29 -0.29 1.38 -6.62
CA ILE A 29 -1.31 2.42 -6.45
C ILE A 29 -2.64 1.80 -6.86
N ILE A 30 -3.58 1.69 -5.93
CA ILE A 30 -4.91 1.13 -6.16
C ILE A 30 -5.93 2.24 -5.96
N GLU A 31 -6.73 2.49 -7.00
CA GLU A 31 -7.79 3.49 -6.96
C GLU A 31 -9.16 2.82 -6.93
N ASP A 32 -9.92 3.14 -5.89
CA ASP A 32 -11.34 2.86 -5.78
C ASP A 32 -12.09 4.19 -5.67
N GLY A 33 -13.38 4.21 -6.01
CA GLY A 33 -14.19 5.43 -5.89
C GLY A 33 -14.18 6.03 -4.47
N SER A 34 -13.86 5.24 -3.45
CA SER A 34 -13.80 5.66 -2.05
C SER A 34 -12.40 5.90 -1.48
N PHE A 35 -11.33 5.41 -2.12
CA PHE A 35 -9.96 5.50 -1.59
C PHE A 35 -8.88 5.49 -2.70
N THR A 36 -7.72 6.06 -2.39
CA THR A 36 -6.50 5.93 -3.20
C THR A 36 -5.40 5.38 -2.32
N LEU A 37 -5.13 4.09 -2.50
CA LEU A 37 -4.23 3.32 -1.67
C LEU A 37 -2.85 3.23 -2.31
N LEU A 38 -1.83 3.67 -1.57
CA LEU A 38 -0.43 3.36 -1.84
C LEU A 38 -0.06 2.14 -1.00
N THR A 39 0.47 1.10 -1.64
CA THR A 39 0.87 -0.12 -0.93
C THR A 39 2.18 -0.71 -1.42
N HIS A 40 2.94 -1.28 -0.49
CA HIS A 40 4.14 -2.06 -0.76
C HIS A 40 4.21 -3.22 0.25
N ASP A 41 4.43 -4.42 -0.26
CA ASP A 41 4.67 -5.63 0.52
C ASP A 41 6.13 -6.08 0.45
N GLY A 42 6.58 -6.82 1.46
CA GLY A 42 7.94 -7.31 1.56
C GLY A 42 7.96 -8.67 2.24
N GLY A 43 8.91 -9.51 1.85
CA GLY A 43 9.07 -10.83 2.42
C GLY A 43 10.52 -11.31 2.32
N THR A 44 11.03 -11.83 3.42
CA THR A 44 12.31 -12.54 3.50
C THR A 44 12.09 -13.89 4.18
N GLY A 45 13.12 -14.76 4.24
CA GLY A 45 13.01 -16.02 4.98
C GLY A 45 12.69 -15.79 6.46
N GLY A 46 11.42 -16.01 6.84
CA GLY A 46 10.93 -15.86 8.20
C GLY A 46 10.22 -14.54 8.54
N PHE A 47 10.07 -13.60 7.59
CA PHE A 47 9.42 -12.31 7.87
C PHE A 47 8.54 -11.83 6.72
N THR A 48 7.44 -11.15 7.06
CA THR A 48 6.61 -10.41 6.09
C THR A 48 6.32 -9.00 6.59
N SER A 49 6.15 -8.08 5.65
CA SER A 49 5.77 -6.69 5.90
C SER A 49 4.75 -6.21 4.87
N ILE A 50 3.76 -5.44 5.30
CA ILE A 50 2.84 -4.72 4.40
C ILE A 50 2.63 -3.31 4.94
N LEU A 51 2.74 -2.32 4.06
CA LEU A 51 2.44 -0.91 4.36
C LEU A 51 1.35 -0.40 3.41
N MET A 52 0.25 0.08 3.96
CA MET A 52 -0.90 0.65 3.26
C MET A 52 -1.12 2.10 3.71
N LEU A 53 -1.18 3.03 2.77
CA LEU A 53 -1.37 4.46 3.03
C LEU A 53 -2.48 5.04 2.14
N ASP A 54 -3.41 5.75 2.74
CA ASP A 54 -4.35 6.62 2.04
C ASP A 54 -4.30 8.04 2.64
N LYS A 55 -3.95 9.01 1.80
CA LYS A 55 -3.79 10.42 2.19
C LYS A 55 -5.12 11.15 2.34
N ASN A 56 -6.13 10.76 1.58
CA ASN A 56 -7.46 11.36 1.61
C ASN A 56 -8.18 10.97 2.90
N LEU A 57 -8.12 9.68 3.24
CA LEU A 57 -8.64 9.12 4.48
C LEU A 57 -7.75 9.39 5.70
N LYS A 58 -6.53 9.94 5.48
CA LYS A 58 -5.49 10.14 6.51
C LYS A 58 -5.25 8.87 7.33
N LYS A 59 -5.26 7.72 6.65
CA LYS A 59 -5.17 6.40 7.25
C LYS A 59 -3.89 5.71 6.80
N GLY A 60 -3.15 5.16 7.76
CA GLY A 60 -1.95 4.38 7.51
C GLY A 60 -1.96 3.11 8.34
N ILE A 61 -1.60 2.00 7.72
CA ILE A 61 -1.48 0.69 8.36
C ILE A 61 -0.12 0.11 8.01
N ILE A 62 0.59 -0.36 9.02
CA ILE A 62 1.80 -1.14 8.88
C ILE A 62 1.62 -2.44 9.65
N VAL A 63 1.90 -3.56 8.99
CA VAL A 63 1.97 -4.87 9.62
C VAL A 63 3.34 -5.44 9.38
N LEU A 64 4.01 -5.83 10.46
CA LEU A 64 5.30 -6.50 10.47
C LEU A 64 5.10 -7.83 11.18
N SER A 65 5.54 -8.92 10.56
CA SER A 65 5.41 -10.26 11.13
C SER A 65 6.72 -11.03 11.00
N ASN A 66 6.93 -11.96 11.94
CA ASN A 66 8.04 -12.91 11.98
C ASN A 66 7.59 -14.31 11.54
N VAL A 67 6.65 -14.39 10.60
CA VAL A 67 6.19 -15.65 10.00
C VAL A 67 6.41 -15.63 8.49
N ASP A 68 6.84 -16.74 7.90
CA ASP A 68 7.05 -16.87 6.46
C ASP A 68 5.77 -17.29 5.73
N LYS A 69 5.66 -16.97 4.44
CA LYS A 69 4.60 -17.48 3.53
C LYS A 69 3.14 -17.13 3.85
N TYR A 70 2.87 -16.38 4.92
CA TYR A 70 1.53 -15.88 5.27
C TYR A 70 1.17 -14.58 4.53
N THR A 71 1.67 -14.37 3.30
CA THR A 71 1.38 -13.15 2.53
C THR A 71 -0.12 -12.95 2.35
N GLN A 72 -0.88 -14.03 2.18
CA GLN A 72 -2.33 -13.97 2.00
C GLN A 72 -3.06 -13.54 3.29
N GLU A 73 -2.75 -14.17 4.41
CA GLU A 73 -3.36 -13.88 5.72
C GLU A 73 -2.95 -12.49 6.23
N THR A 74 -1.68 -12.12 6.04
CA THR A 74 -1.19 -10.78 6.37
C THR A 74 -1.91 -9.73 5.53
N SER A 75 -2.11 -10.00 4.23
CA SER A 75 -2.88 -9.11 3.35
C SER A 75 -4.34 -9.02 3.76
N GLN A 76 -4.99 -10.14 4.11
CA GLN A 76 -6.37 -10.15 4.60
C GLN A 76 -6.53 -9.34 5.89
N LEU A 77 -5.59 -9.47 6.83
CA LEU A 77 -5.56 -8.67 8.05
C LEU A 77 -5.38 -7.18 7.73
N CYS A 78 -4.44 -6.83 6.84
CA CYS A 78 -4.23 -5.43 6.45
C CYS A 78 -5.49 -4.83 5.79
N ASN A 79 -6.14 -5.59 4.91
CA ASN A 79 -7.38 -5.18 4.27
C ASN A 79 -8.51 -4.99 5.28
N SER A 80 -8.68 -5.90 6.24
CA SER A 80 -9.73 -5.78 7.25
C SER A 80 -9.50 -4.56 8.15
N LEU A 81 -8.25 -4.32 8.58
CA LEU A 81 -7.87 -3.12 9.32
C LEU A 81 -8.11 -1.84 8.49
N PHE A 82 -7.83 -1.87 7.19
CA PHE A 82 -7.99 -0.72 6.30
C PHE A 82 -9.46 -0.38 6.03
N LEU A 83 -10.28 -1.40 5.79
CA LEU A 83 -11.70 -1.22 5.48
C LEU A 83 -12.55 -0.97 6.73
N ASN A 84 -12.08 -1.37 7.91
CA ASN A 84 -12.78 -1.08 9.16
C ASN A 84 -12.83 0.44 9.40
N LYS A 85 -14.03 1.02 9.37
CA LYS A 85 -14.27 2.40 9.77
C LYS A 85 -14.32 2.44 11.30
N ALA A 86 -13.46 3.23 11.92
CA ALA A 86 -13.65 3.57 13.32
C ALA A 86 -15.03 4.22 13.44
N ASN A 87 -15.94 3.58 14.19
CA ASN A 87 -17.27 4.10 14.50
C ASN A 87 -17.17 5.35 15.37
#